data_AF-A0A0M8N4N8-F1
#
_entry.id   AF-A0A0M8N4N8-F1
#
_cell.length_a   1.000
_cell.length_b   1.000
_cell.length_c   1.000
_cell.angle_alpha   90.00
_cell.angle_beta   90.00
_cell.angle_gamma   90.00
#
_symmetry.space_group_name_H-M   'P 1'
#
loop_
_entity.id
_entity.type
_entity.pdbx_description
1 polymer ?
#
loop_
_entity_poly.entity_id
_entity_poly.type
_entity_poly.pdbx_seq_one_letter_code
_entity_poly.pdbx_strand_id
1 'polypeptide(L)'
;MAPATGAPPSRRTTELDRALPQLPTGYRTDANVAPTTGSPPGAASMQPGQPPGTPSMQQYRGADRASQLDGTAPSVDPGRNSPQPSTTTQERESEGDKAFKELLTKYKHVKRLYFDGRAQIEQLSGQVEHLQNAVANQRMSSSRTALDDNEYSTRFSRLNGAINNLSFNIRKDWRSVPPWLEKYVSADALKTGKQEMTAVGRAVISRWVLEELFNKCFHPDLETTLSAQLKDVELGIRASAPTMHSQEEVDAHTAKVVSWRMTTLDGLQQRLTAAGTTENRQLLITKATSNLTACLYQHLSNPPPHGVEGSTSTIVELAVSIAANLPKESRDVSVTYPMPGDVLQPHLMEVEKAGLPALEGQKTKTEGDAEAEKKESFSSDASRVRFAAFLALEVKGRQVLMKAPVWTL
;
A
#
# COMPACT_ATOMS: atom_id res chain seq x y z
N MET A 1 28.74 -37.26 -53.23
CA MET A 1 30.14 -37.12 -52.78
C MET A 1 30.19 -36.00 -51.76
N ALA A 2 30.53 -36.31 -50.50
CA ALA A 2 31.04 -35.35 -49.52
C ALA A 2 32.58 -35.23 -49.70
N PRO A 3 33.24 -34.17 -49.20
CA PRO A 3 33.76 -34.09 -47.81
C PRO A 3 33.48 -32.71 -47.13
N ALA A 4 33.29 -32.58 -45.81
CA ALA A 4 34.15 -32.77 -44.61
C ALA A 4 35.11 -31.58 -44.33
N THR A 5 34.81 -30.75 -43.31
CA THR A 5 35.38 -30.68 -41.94
C THR A 5 36.60 -29.76 -41.77
N GLY A 6 36.57 -28.85 -40.78
CA GLY A 6 37.75 -28.12 -40.31
C GLY A 6 37.52 -27.21 -39.08
N ALA A 7 37.93 -27.70 -37.92
CA ALA A 7 38.32 -26.96 -36.70
C ALA A 7 39.59 -27.66 -36.14
N PRO A 8 40.35 -27.18 -35.13
CA PRO A 8 40.54 -25.86 -34.48
C PRO A 8 42.05 -25.43 -34.51
N PRO A 9 42.59 -24.57 -33.60
CA PRO A 9 43.17 -25.12 -32.35
C PRO A 9 43.13 -24.21 -31.09
N SER A 10 43.45 -24.86 -29.96
CA SER A 10 43.45 -24.44 -28.55
C SER A 10 44.56 -23.46 -28.11
N ARG A 11 44.33 -22.75 -26.99
CA ARG A 11 45.41 -22.28 -26.10
C ARG A 11 45.00 -22.35 -24.61
N ARG A 12 45.95 -22.79 -23.78
CA ARG A 12 45.86 -23.19 -22.37
C ARG A 12 46.28 -22.05 -21.43
N THR A 13 45.53 -21.90 -20.33
CA THR A 13 45.89 -21.58 -18.91
C THR A 13 47.15 -20.78 -18.56
N THR A 14 46.97 -19.78 -17.67
CA THR A 14 47.86 -19.57 -16.51
C THR A 14 47.08 -18.91 -15.36
N GLU A 15 47.29 -19.45 -14.15
CA GLU A 15 46.70 -19.10 -12.87
C GLU A 15 47.32 -17.83 -12.25
N LEU A 16 46.58 -17.15 -11.37
CA LEU A 16 47.18 -16.43 -10.24
C LEU A 16 46.17 -16.28 -9.09
N ASP A 17 46.45 -17.06 -8.05
CA ASP A 17 45.86 -17.10 -6.72
C ASP A 17 46.28 -15.88 -5.87
N ARG A 18 45.35 -15.29 -5.10
CA ARG A 18 45.70 -14.59 -3.85
C ARG A 18 44.53 -14.46 -2.86
N ALA A 19 44.41 -15.47 -1.99
CA ALA A 19 44.11 -15.48 -0.55
C ALA A 19 43.25 -14.38 0.16
N LEU A 20 42.10 -14.83 0.73
CA LEU A 20 41.61 -14.78 2.14
C LEU A 20 41.32 -13.44 2.87
N PRO A 21 40.30 -13.33 3.77
CA PRO A 21 40.09 -14.25 4.92
C PRO A 21 38.67 -14.70 5.29
N GLN A 22 38.66 -15.86 5.95
CA GLN A 22 37.55 -16.56 6.58
C GLN A 22 37.02 -15.81 7.82
N LEU A 23 35.72 -15.98 8.13
CA LEU A 23 35.12 -15.66 9.43
C LEU A 23 34.44 -16.90 10.03
N PRO A 24 34.38 -17.01 11.38
CA PRO A 24 34.25 -18.28 12.07
C PRO A 24 32.82 -18.73 12.32
N THR A 25 32.69 -20.05 12.36
CA THR A 25 31.54 -20.83 12.77
C THR A 25 31.19 -20.63 14.26
N GLY A 26 29.89 -20.53 14.55
CA GLY A 26 29.29 -21.06 15.77
C GLY A 26 28.85 -20.03 16.80
N TYR A 27 27.53 -19.86 16.97
CA TYR A 27 26.88 -19.99 18.27
C TYR A 27 25.47 -20.53 18.07
N ARG A 28 25.24 -21.70 18.67
CA ARG A 28 23.98 -22.42 18.78
C ARG A 28 23.60 -22.32 20.25
N THR A 29 22.44 -21.76 20.57
CA THR A 29 21.81 -21.93 21.88
C THR A 29 20.30 -21.98 21.71
N ASP A 30 19.76 -23.17 21.96
CA ASP A 30 18.37 -23.41 22.30
C ASP A 30 17.98 -22.65 23.58
N ALA A 31 16.81 -22.02 23.59
CA ALA A 31 15.99 -21.88 24.81
C ALA A 31 14.53 -21.56 24.44
N ASN A 32 13.71 -22.57 24.65
CA ASN A 32 12.26 -22.62 24.66
C ASN A 32 11.66 -21.82 25.83
N VAL A 33 10.78 -20.82 25.59
CA VAL A 33 9.75 -20.38 26.56
C VAL A 33 8.50 -19.89 25.81
N ALA A 34 7.35 -20.45 26.18
CA ALA A 34 6.00 -20.22 25.67
C ALA A 34 5.33 -18.95 26.28
N PRO A 35 4.11 -18.57 25.85
CA PRO A 35 3.63 -17.19 25.82
C PRO A 35 2.95 -16.73 27.12
N THR A 36 2.97 -15.43 27.38
CA THR A 36 2.00 -14.80 28.30
C THR A 36 1.26 -13.66 27.61
N THR A 37 -0.06 -13.83 27.62
CA THR A 37 -1.11 -12.89 27.26
C THR A 37 -1.20 -11.76 28.29
N GLY A 38 -1.39 -10.52 27.83
CA GLY A 38 -1.71 -9.41 28.72
C GLY A 38 -1.78 -8.07 28.00
N SER A 39 -2.94 -7.74 27.44
CA SER A 39 -3.29 -6.38 27.04
C SER A 39 -3.31 -5.44 28.26
N PRO A 40 -3.03 -4.14 28.05
CA PRO A 40 -3.92 -3.13 28.65
C PRO A 40 -4.38 -2.06 27.65
N PRO A 41 -5.43 -1.29 28.01
CA PRO A 41 -6.27 -0.56 27.07
C PRO A 41 -5.88 0.92 26.87
N GLY A 42 -6.29 1.43 25.71
CA GLY A 42 -6.76 2.77 25.39
C GLY A 42 -6.21 4.01 26.11
N ALA A 43 -5.62 4.93 25.34
CA ALA A 43 -5.88 6.36 25.48
C ALA A 43 -5.63 7.08 24.16
N ALA A 44 -6.55 8.00 23.86
CA ALA A 44 -6.73 8.69 22.60
C ALA A 44 -5.80 9.92 22.42
N SER A 45 -5.79 10.39 21.17
CA SER A 45 -5.81 11.81 20.78
C SER A 45 -4.47 12.58 20.74
N MET A 46 -4.02 12.93 19.53
CA MET A 46 -4.15 14.27 18.92
C MET A 46 -3.12 14.47 17.78
N GLN A 47 -3.61 15.06 16.70
CA GLN A 47 -2.91 15.60 15.52
C GLN A 47 -2.33 17.03 15.86
N PRO A 48 -1.81 17.82 14.90
CA PRO A 48 -0.52 17.72 14.20
C PRO A 48 0.37 18.98 14.41
N GLY A 49 1.69 18.89 14.21
CA GLY A 49 2.59 20.05 14.33
C GLY A 49 3.79 20.02 13.38
N GLN A 50 3.90 21.07 12.58
CA GLN A 50 4.92 21.41 11.58
C GLN A 50 6.38 21.47 12.10
N PRO A 51 7.39 21.50 11.19
CA PRO A 51 8.80 21.31 11.54
C PRO A 51 9.47 22.61 12.01
N PRO A 52 10.51 22.56 12.87
CA PRO A 52 11.39 23.71 13.05
C PRO A 52 12.64 23.58 12.17
N GLY A 53 12.86 24.62 11.37
CA GLY A 53 14.12 24.89 10.70
C GLY A 53 15.20 25.36 11.69
N THR A 54 16.44 25.18 11.28
CA THR A 54 17.67 25.77 11.82
C THR A 54 17.56 27.30 11.94
N PRO A 55 18.23 27.94 12.94
CA PRO A 55 19.50 28.57 12.57
C PRO A 55 20.59 28.66 13.67
N SER A 56 21.83 28.54 13.17
CA SER A 56 23.09 29.24 13.47
C SER A 56 23.41 29.83 14.86
N MET A 57 24.63 29.47 15.31
CA MET A 57 25.55 30.23 16.15
C MET A 57 25.56 31.74 15.92
N GLN A 58 25.72 32.51 17.01
CA GLN A 58 26.61 33.68 17.03
C GLN A 58 27.11 33.96 18.46
N GLN A 59 28.44 34.06 18.58
CA GLN A 59 29.20 34.52 19.72
C GLN A 59 28.95 36.01 19.98
N TYR A 60 29.00 36.48 21.23
CA TYR A 60 29.52 37.82 21.52
C TYR A 60 30.21 37.88 22.89
N ARG A 61 31.37 38.53 22.88
CA ARG A 61 32.34 38.80 23.95
C ARG A 61 32.13 40.25 24.39
N GLY A 62 32.38 40.60 25.65
CA GLY A 62 32.63 42.01 26.01
C GLY A 62 32.24 42.39 27.43
N ALA A 63 33.20 42.97 28.15
CA ALA A 63 33.22 43.22 29.58
C ALA A 63 32.84 44.68 29.95
N ASP A 64 32.83 44.92 31.27
CA ASP A 64 33.03 46.17 32.01
C ASP A 64 31.89 47.19 32.15
N ARG A 65 31.45 47.37 33.40
CA ARG A 65 31.29 48.70 34.00
C ARG A 65 31.29 48.66 35.54
N ALA A 66 32.32 49.27 36.10
CA ALA A 66 32.42 49.68 37.51
C ALA A 66 31.50 50.86 37.83
N SER A 67 31.10 51.01 39.10
CA SER A 67 30.76 52.28 39.74
C SER A 67 31.06 52.19 41.24
N GLN A 68 31.65 53.27 41.75
CA GLN A 68 32.36 53.42 43.03
C GLN A 68 31.62 54.46 43.91
N LEU A 69 32.20 54.77 45.08
CA LEU A 69 31.90 55.77 46.14
C LEU A 69 31.20 55.17 47.38
N ASP A 70 31.86 54.93 48.52
CA ASP A 70 32.69 55.75 49.45
C ASP A 70 31.86 56.45 50.54
N GLY A 71 32.37 56.38 51.79
CA GLY A 71 32.00 57.33 52.84
C GLY A 71 31.72 56.80 54.26
N THR A 72 32.74 56.89 55.10
CA THR A 72 32.70 57.30 56.54
C THR A 72 32.31 56.32 57.66
N ALA A 73 33.31 56.05 58.51
CA ALA A 73 33.17 55.75 59.94
C ALA A 73 33.21 57.05 60.76
N PRO A 74 32.67 57.08 61.99
CA PRO A 74 33.59 57.21 63.12
C PRO A 74 33.25 56.36 64.37
N SER A 75 34.32 56.13 65.12
CA SER A 75 34.54 55.54 66.45
C SER A 75 33.64 56.01 67.61
N VAL A 76 33.28 55.09 68.55
CA VAL A 76 33.35 55.28 70.03
C VAL A 76 33.49 53.91 70.76
N ASP A 77 34.35 53.92 71.79
CA ASP A 77 34.89 52.96 72.79
C ASP A 77 33.90 52.11 73.68
N PRO A 78 34.34 51.26 74.66
CA PRO A 78 33.92 49.86 74.82
C PRO A 78 33.27 49.56 76.20
N GLY A 79 32.17 48.80 76.21
CA GLY A 79 31.44 48.46 77.44
C GLY A 79 31.46 46.97 77.76
N ARG A 80 32.27 46.57 78.74
CA ARG A 80 32.22 45.25 79.40
C ARG A 80 30.82 44.94 79.95
N ASN A 81 30.21 43.82 79.55
CA ASN A 81 29.56 42.92 80.51
C ASN A 81 29.24 41.56 79.85
N SER A 82 29.90 40.50 80.31
CA SER A 82 29.53 39.12 80.01
C SER A 82 28.32 38.74 80.87
N PRO A 83 27.21 38.23 80.30
CA PRO A 83 26.27 37.44 81.08
C PRO A 83 26.75 35.99 81.15
N GLN A 84 26.74 35.45 82.37
CA GLN A 84 27.09 34.08 82.74
C GLN A 84 26.40 33.01 81.85
N PRO A 85 27.02 31.81 81.71
CA PRO A 85 26.34 30.65 81.14
C PRO A 85 25.25 30.20 82.13
N SER A 86 24.04 30.67 81.89
CA SER A 86 22.86 30.12 82.53
C SER A 86 22.60 28.73 81.94
N THR A 87 22.25 27.80 82.82
CA THR A 87 21.96 26.36 82.63
C THR A 87 20.81 26.04 81.65
N THR A 88 20.73 26.74 80.52
CA THR A 88 19.77 26.53 79.40
C THR A 88 20.49 26.09 78.11
N THR A 89 21.82 26.03 78.11
CA THR A 89 22.63 25.63 76.94
C THR A 89 22.34 24.20 76.51
N GLN A 90 22.12 23.29 77.47
CA GLN A 90 21.84 21.88 77.20
C GLN A 90 20.46 21.64 76.56
N GLU A 91 19.44 22.44 76.88
CA GLU A 91 18.11 22.31 76.28
C GLU A 91 18.05 22.90 74.86
N ARG A 92 18.74 24.02 74.60
CA ARG A 92 18.89 24.59 73.24
C ARG A 92 19.82 23.78 72.33
N GLU A 93 20.89 23.20 72.87
CA GLU A 93 21.73 22.24 72.15
C GLU A 93 20.94 20.95 71.84
N SER A 94 20.07 20.50 72.76
CA SER A 94 19.18 19.35 72.52
C SER A 94 18.10 19.62 71.46
N GLU A 95 17.54 20.83 71.39
CA GLU A 95 16.63 21.25 70.31
C GLU A 95 17.36 21.40 68.97
N GLY A 96 18.57 21.96 68.97
CA GLY A 96 19.43 22.05 67.78
C GLY A 96 19.80 20.68 67.23
N ASP A 97 20.11 19.72 68.09
CA ASP A 97 20.39 18.33 67.72
C ASP A 97 19.16 17.61 67.17
N LYS A 98 17.97 17.86 67.73
CA LYS A 98 16.70 17.36 67.18
C LYS A 98 16.42 17.93 65.79
N ALA A 99 16.55 19.25 65.62
CA ALA A 99 16.36 19.92 64.34
C ALA A 99 17.35 19.43 63.28
N PHE A 100 18.62 19.21 63.66
CA PHE A 100 19.64 18.66 62.78
C PHE A 100 19.32 17.21 62.36
N LYS A 101 18.87 16.35 63.28
CA LYS A 101 18.42 14.98 62.98
C LYS A 101 17.21 14.96 62.04
N GLU A 102 16.25 15.85 62.27
CA GLU A 102 15.06 15.97 61.42
C GLU A 102 15.45 16.44 60.00
N LEU A 103 16.32 17.46 59.91
CA LEU A 103 16.85 17.96 58.64
C LEU A 103 17.64 16.87 57.89
N LEU A 104 18.47 16.10 58.60
CA LEU A 104 19.21 14.97 58.02
C LEU A 104 18.26 13.88 57.48
N THR A 105 17.15 13.64 58.17
CA THR A 105 16.12 12.68 57.74
C THR A 105 15.41 13.17 56.48
N LYS A 106 15.01 14.45 56.44
CA LYS A 106 14.43 15.09 55.25
C LYS A 106 15.40 15.08 54.07
N TYR A 107 16.68 15.40 54.31
CA TYR A 107 17.73 15.33 53.27
C TYR A 107 17.89 13.92 52.72
N LYS A 108 17.96 12.89 53.58
CA LYS A 108 18.02 11.48 53.14
C LYS A 108 16.78 11.08 52.34
N HIS A 109 15.61 11.57 52.72
CA HIS A 109 14.36 11.32 52.00
C HIS A 109 14.35 11.97 50.61
N VAL A 110 14.66 13.27 50.52
CA VAL A 110 14.78 14.00 49.25
C VAL A 110 15.85 13.40 48.35
N LYS A 111 17.00 13.00 48.93
CA LYS A 111 18.07 12.32 48.20
C LYS A 111 17.57 11.01 47.60
N ARG A 112 16.84 10.18 48.36
CA ARG A 112 16.23 8.95 47.85
C ARG A 112 15.26 9.25 46.70
N LEU A 113 14.32 10.18 46.91
CA LEU A 113 13.36 10.58 45.86
C LEU A 113 14.05 11.08 44.60
N TYR A 114 15.14 11.83 44.72
CA TYR A 114 15.93 12.30 43.59
C TYR A 114 16.55 11.14 42.80
N PHE A 115 17.16 10.16 43.48
CA PHE A 115 17.77 9.01 42.81
C PHE A 115 16.73 8.05 42.22
N ASP A 116 15.62 7.83 42.92
CA ASP A 116 14.49 7.03 42.41
C ASP A 116 13.88 7.70 41.17
N GLY A 117 13.66 9.01 41.21
CA GLY A 117 13.19 9.79 40.06
C GLY A 117 14.17 9.77 38.89
N ARG A 118 15.47 9.90 39.16
CA ARG A 118 16.53 9.79 38.12
C ARG A 118 16.52 8.41 37.46
N ALA A 119 16.41 7.34 38.24
CA ALA A 119 16.34 5.98 37.72
C ALA A 119 15.06 5.77 36.87
N GLN A 120 13.93 6.32 37.31
CA GLN A 120 12.68 6.25 36.55
C GLN A 120 12.76 7.02 35.22
N ILE A 121 13.39 8.20 35.21
CA ILE A 121 13.62 8.99 33.99
C ILE A 121 14.52 8.22 33.02
N GLU A 122 15.58 7.60 33.51
CA GLU A 122 16.49 6.79 32.68
C GLU A 122 15.76 5.58 32.06
N GLN A 123 14.93 4.88 32.85
CA GLN A 123 14.10 3.78 32.35
C GLN A 123 13.09 4.24 31.28
N LEU A 124 12.37 5.35 31.54
CA LEU A 124 11.41 5.91 30.58
C LEU A 124 12.12 6.40 29.30
N SER A 125 13.29 7.02 29.43
CA SER A 125 14.10 7.44 28.28
C SER A 125 14.51 6.25 27.42
N GLY A 126 14.93 5.14 28.04
CA GLY A 126 15.21 3.90 27.31
C GLY A 126 13.98 3.30 26.63
N GLN A 127 12.80 3.37 27.27
CA GLN A 127 11.55 2.95 26.64
C GLN A 127 11.17 3.83 25.44
N VAL A 128 11.35 5.15 25.56
CA VAL A 128 11.11 6.09 24.45
C VAL A 128 12.03 5.79 23.27
N GLU A 129 13.33 5.58 23.52
CA GLU A 129 14.28 5.21 22.46
C GLU A 129 13.90 3.88 21.79
N HIS A 130 13.55 2.87 22.60
CA HIS A 130 13.10 1.58 22.08
C HIS A 130 11.84 1.71 21.20
N LEU A 131 10.85 2.47 21.66
CA LEU A 131 9.63 2.74 20.90
C LEU A 131 9.91 3.56 19.63
N GLN A 132 10.81 4.54 19.68
CA GLN A 132 11.23 5.30 18.50
C GLN A 132 11.88 4.40 17.46
N ASN A 133 12.77 3.49 17.88
CA ASN A 133 13.40 2.50 17.00
C ASN A 133 12.37 1.51 16.42
N ALA A 134 11.42 1.05 17.24
CA ALA A 134 10.32 0.19 16.77
C ALA A 134 9.44 0.89 15.73
N VAL A 135 9.05 2.15 15.97
CA VAL A 135 8.28 2.97 15.04
C VAL A 135 9.07 3.27 13.77
N ALA A 136 10.37 3.53 13.86
CA ALA A 136 11.23 3.75 12.71
C ALA A 136 11.30 2.50 11.81
N ASN A 137 11.48 1.32 12.40
CA ASN A 137 11.47 0.05 11.66
C ASN A 137 10.09 -0.27 11.05
N GLN A 138 9.02 0.04 11.78
CA GLN A 138 7.65 -0.05 11.24
C GLN A 138 7.45 0.91 10.06
N ARG A 139 7.97 2.13 10.14
CA ARG A 139 7.92 3.10 9.04
C ARG A 139 8.68 2.61 7.81
N MET A 140 9.90 2.08 8.00
CA MET A 140 10.69 1.55 6.89
C MET A 140 9.99 0.37 6.19
N SER A 141 9.40 -0.56 6.95
CA SER A 141 8.63 -1.68 6.38
C SER A 141 7.34 -1.22 5.68
N SER A 142 6.70 -0.14 6.15
CA SER A 142 5.51 0.45 5.53
C SER A 142 5.77 1.29 4.27
N SER A 143 7.03 1.63 3.96
CA SER A 143 7.40 2.53 2.85
C SER A 143 7.92 1.81 1.60
N ARG A 144 7.54 0.55 1.38
CA ARG A 144 7.90 -0.20 0.17
C ARG A 144 6.91 0.06 -0.97
N THR A 145 7.26 0.97 -1.89
CA THR A 145 6.57 1.12 -3.18
C THR A 145 7.34 0.35 -4.25
N ALA A 146 6.68 -0.61 -4.89
CA ALA A 146 7.31 -1.38 -5.97
C ALA A 146 7.34 -0.60 -7.28
N LEU A 147 6.28 0.17 -7.54
CA LEU A 147 6.16 1.09 -8.67
C LEU A 147 5.56 2.42 -8.22
N ASP A 148 5.95 3.50 -8.90
CA ASP A 148 5.30 4.80 -8.69
C ASP A 148 3.93 4.91 -9.39
N ASP A 149 3.20 5.98 -9.11
CA ASP A 149 1.85 6.20 -9.66
C ASP A 149 1.85 6.39 -11.19
N ASN A 150 2.91 6.96 -11.75
CA ASN A 150 3.06 7.17 -13.19
C ASN A 150 3.37 5.84 -13.90
N GLU A 151 4.17 4.98 -13.29
CA GLU A 151 4.47 3.64 -13.79
C GLU A 151 3.21 2.77 -13.85
N TYR A 152 2.40 2.77 -12.78
CA TYR A 152 1.10 2.09 -12.79
C TYR A 152 0.20 2.61 -13.91
N SER A 153 0.04 3.93 -13.99
CA SER A 153 -0.77 4.58 -15.02
C SER A 153 -0.29 4.21 -16.43
N THR A 154 1.02 4.21 -16.66
CA THR A 154 1.64 3.86 -17.94
C THR A 154 1.44 2.40 -18.30
N ARG A 155 1.63 1.47 -17.36
CA ARG A 155 1.46 0.03 -17.60
C ARG A 155 0.01 -0.34 -17.90
N PHE A 156 -0.94 0.19 -17.12
CA PHE A 156 -2.37 -0.01 -17.38
C PHE A 156 -2.79 0.65 -18.70
N SER A 157 -2.22 1.80 -19.06
CA SER A 157 -2.50 2.45 -20.36
C SER A 157 -2.01 1.59 -21.52
N ARG A 158 -0.84 0.96 -21.39
CA ARG A 158 -0.32 0.01 -22.39
C ARG A 158 -1.20 -1.23 -22.52
N LEU A 159 -1.67 -1.78 -21.40
CA LEU A 159 -2.61 -2.90 -21.37
C LEU A 159 -3.94 -2.53 -22.06
N ASN A 160 -4.54 -1.39 -21.70
CA ASN A 160 -5.76 -0.88 -22.36
C ASN A 160 -5.54 -0.67 -23.86
N GLY A 161 -4.39 -0.13 -24.27
CA GLY A 161 -4.03 0.05 -25.68
C GLY A 161 -3.95 -1.26 -26.45
N ALA A 162 -3.34 -2.30 -25.87
CA ALA A 162 -3.27 -3.63 -26.47
C ALA A 162 -4.65 -4.27 -26.62
N ILE A 163 -5.50 -4.16 -25.59
CA ILE A 163 -6.89 -4.63 -25.61
C ILE A 163 -7.70 -3.90 -26.68
N ASN A 164 -7.58 -2.57 -26.75
CA ASN A 164 -8.27 -1.77 -27.76
C ASN A 164 -7.86 -2.17 -29.18
N ASN A 165 -6.57 -2.39 -29.43
CA ASN A 165 -6.07 -2.82 -30.73
C ASN A 165 -6.65 -4.19 -31.14
N LEU A 166 -6.58 -5.20 -30.26
CA LEU A 166 -7.18 -6.51 -30.55
C LEU A 166 -8.68 -6.40 -30.79
N SER A 167 -9.39 -5.67 -29.92
CA SER A 167 -10.84 -5.46 -30.02
C SER A 167 -11.25 -4.77 -31.32
N PHE A 168 -10.43 -3.84 -31.80
CA PHE A 168 -10.62 -3.21 -33.10
C PHE A 168 -10.42 -4.23 -34.22
N ASN A 169 -9.35 -5.03 -34.18
CA ASN A 169 -9.05 -6.00 -35.23
C ASN A 169 -10.15 -7.05 -35.40
N ILE A 170 -10.72 -7.57 -34.31
CA ILE A 170 -11.76 -8.61 -34.34
C ILE A 170 -13.19 -8.09 -34.48
N ARG A 171 -13.40 -6.78 -34.59
CA ARG A 171 -14.73 -6.15 -34.48
C ARG A 171 -15.77 -6.63 -35.50
N LYS A 172 -15.32 -7.16 -36.65
CA LYS A 172 -16.20 -7.67 -37.72
C LYS A 172 -16.38 -9.18 -37.67
N ASP A 173 -15.65 -9.87 -36.80
CA ASP A 173 -15.53 -11.32 -36.81
C ASP A 173 -16.39 -12.00 -35.74
N TRP A 174 -17.14 -11.23 -34.94
CA TRP A 174 -18.05 -11.76 -33.94
C TRP A 174 -19.22 -12.51 -34.57
N ARG A 175 -19.49 -13.73 -34.09
CA ARG A 175 -20.69 -14.51 -34.44
C ARG A 175 -21.79 -14.42 -33.38
N SER A 176 -21.42 -14.18 -32.12
CA SER A 176 -22.33 -14.08 -30.99
C SER A 176 -21.76 -13.20 -29.91
N VAL A 177 -22.63 -12.55 -29.14
CA VAL A 177 -22.24 -11.76 -27.95
C VAL A 177 -22.31 -12.66 -26.72
N PRO A 178 -21.42 -12.51 -25.72
CA PRO A 178 -21.55 -13.22 -24.46
C PRO A 178 -22.88 -12.94 -23.75
N PRO A 179 -23.51 -13.93 -23.07
CA PRO A 179 -24.85 -13.78 -22.51
C PRO A 179 -25.01 -12.59 -21.54
N TRP A 180 -23.95 -12.23 -20.82
CA TRP A 180 -23.97 -11.12 -19.87
C TRP A 180 -24.00 -9.73 -20.52
N LEU A 181 -23.67 -9.63 -21.82
CA LEU A 181 -23.73 -8.40 -22.60
C LEU A 181 -24.93 -8.35 -23.55
N GLU A 182 -25.64 -9.46 -23.76
CA GLU A 182 -26.69 -9.59 -24.79
C GLU A 182 -27.77 -8.50 -24.67
N LYS A 183 -28.21 -8.20 -23.44
CA LYS A 183 -29.21 -7.14 -23.16
C LYS A 183 -28.68 -5.71 -23.27
N TYR A 184 -27.37 -5.57 -23.38
CA TYR A 184 -26.65 -4.30 -23.39
C TYR A 184 -26.02 -4.04 -24.75
N VAL A 185 -26.35 -4.79 -25.79
CA VAL A 185 -25.84 -4.62 -27.16
C VAL A 185 -27.01 -4.44 -28.12
N SER A 186 -26.88 -3.55 -29.10
CA SER A 186 -27.94 -3.30 -30.07
C SER A 186 -28.17 -4.53 -30.98
N ALA A 187 -29.40 -4.71 -31.48
CA ALA A 187 -29.77 -5.88 -32.28
C ALA A 187 -28.97 -6.00 -33.59
N ASP A 188 -28.50 -4.88 -34.14
CA ASP A 188 -27.72 -4.84 -35.37
C ASP A 188 -26.20 -4.76 -35.13
N ALA A 189 -25.74 -4.85 -33.88
CA ALA A 189 -24.32 -4.74 -33.54
C ALA A 189 -23.45 -5.77 -34.29
N LEU A 190 -23.88 -7.04 -34.28
CA LEU A 190 -23.18 -8.13 -34.97
C LEU A 190 -23.16 -7.92 -36.50
N LYS A 191 -24.24 -7.40 -37.08
CA LYS A 191 -24.33 -7.14 -38.53
C LYS A 191 -23.46 -5.95 -38.95
N THR A 192 -23.40 -4.91 -38.11
CA THR A 192 -22.65 -3.70 -38.44
C THR A 192 -21.15 -3.88 -38.24
N GLY A 193 -20.73 -4.59 -37.18
CA GLY A 193 -19.31 -4.86 -36.91
C GLY A 193 -18.46 -3.60 -36.77
N LYS A 194 -19.03 -2.54 -36.17
CA LYS A 194 -18.38 -1.22 -36.03
C LYS A 194 -17.91 -0.98 -34.59
N GLN A 195 -17.96 0.29 -34.17
CA GLN A 195 -17.51 0.77 -32.86
C GLN A 195 -18.13 0.00 -31.69
N GLU A 196 -19.40 -0.39 -31.78
CA GLU A 196 -20.06 -1.17 -30.72
C GLU A 196 -19.43 -2.55 -30.53
N MET A 197 -19.02 -3.23 -31.60
CA MET A 197 -18.33 -4.52 -31.48
C MET A 197 -16.88 -4.38 -31.02
N THR A 198 -16.23 -3.25 -31.31
CA THR A 198 -14.96 -2.91 -30.65
C THR A 198 -15.16 -2.70 -29.15
N ALA A 199 -16.23 -2.01 -28.75
CA ALA A 199 -16.58 -1.81 -27.35
C ALA A 199 -16.88 -3.13 -26.62
N VAL A 200 -17.61 -4.05 -27.25
CA VAL A 200 -17.85 -5.41 -26.77
C VAL A 200 -16.54 -6.17 -26.58
N GLY A 201 -15.64 -6.15 -27.56
CA GLY A 201 -14.33 -6.81 -27.41
C GLY A 201 -13.52 -6.27 -26.24
N ARG A 202 -13.51 -4.94 -26.06
CA ARG A 202 -12.82 -4.30 -24.94
C ARG A 202 -13.41 -4.75 -23.60
N ALA A 203 -14.73 -4.79 -23.48
CA ALA A 203 -15.43 -5.24 -22.28
C ALA A 203 -15.12 -6.70 -21.93
N VAL A 204 -15.20 -7.59 -22.93
CA VAL A 204 -14.95 -9.04 -22.75
C VAL A 204 -13.53 -9.32 -22.31
N ILE A 205 -12.54 -8.73 -22.99
CA ILE A 205 -11.13 -8.98 -22.67
C ILE A 205 -10.76 -8.37 -21.31
N SER A 206 -11.21 -7.14 -21.02
CA SER A 206 -10.88 -6.46 -19.76
C SER A 206 -11.46 -7.19 -18.55
N ARG A 207 -12.72 -7.63 -18.65
CA ARG A 207 -13.35 -8.44 -17.61
C ARG A 207 -12.62 -9.77 -17.41
N TRP A 208 -12.27 -10.45 -18.51
CA TRP A 208 -11.50 -11.69 -18.46
C TRP A 208 -10.14 -11.49 -17.75
N VAL A 209 -9.40 -10.43 -18.08
CA VAL A 209 -8.10 -10.14 -17.43
C VAL A 209 -8.29 -9.91 -15.92
N LEU A 210 -9.34 -9.20 -15.51
CA LEU A 210 -9.62 -9.02 -14.09
C LEU A 210 -9.94 -10.37 -13.42
N GLU A 211 -10.92 -11.11 -13.94
CA GLU A 211 -11.46 -12.31 -13.30
C GLU A 211 -10.50 -13.50 -13.35
N GLU A 212 -9.80 -13.70 -14.47
CA GLU A 212 -8.99 -14.89 -14.71
C GLU A 212 -7.50 -14.71 -14.38
N LEU A 213 -7.01 -13.47 -14.34
CA LEU A 213 -5.63 -13.16 -13.95
C LEU A 213 -5.57 -12.43 -12.61
N PHE A 214 -6.06 -11.19 -12.55
CA PHE A 214 -5.89 -10.38 -11.34
C PHE A 214 -6.61 -10.94 -10.12
N ASN A 215 -7.72 -11.67 -10.29
CA ASN A 215 -8.46 -12.28 -9.19
C ASN A 215 -8.08 -13.75 -8.90
N LYS A 216 -7.17 -14.35 -9.69
CA LYS A 216 -6.73 -15.75 -9.50
C LYS A 216 -5.23 -15.91 -9.33
N CYS A 217 -4.45 -14.85 -9.51
CA CYS A 217 -3.01 -14.84 -9.32
C CYS A 217 -2.65 -13.83 -8.23
N PHE A 218 -2.12 -14.32 -7.10
CA PHE A 218 -1.52 -13.46 -6.11
C PHE A 218 -0.19 -12.94 -6.65
N HIS A 219 0.76 -13.83 -6.97
CA HIS A 219 2.05 -13.47 -7.53
C HIS A 219 2.48 -14.49 -8.62
N PRO A 220 2.94 -14.05 -9.80
CA PRO A 220 3.18 -14.95 -10.95
C PRO A 220 4.43 -15.82 -10.82
N ASP A 221 5.35 -15.46 -9.94
CA ASP A 221 6.57 -16.25 -9.70
C ASP A 221 6.35 -17.41 -8.71
N LEU A 222 5.19 -17.46 -8.06
CA LEU A 222 4.80 -18.57 -7.21
C LEU A 222 4.23 -19.71 -8.05
N GLU A 223 4.25 -20.91 -7.49
CA GLU A 223 3.50 -22.04 -8.05
C GLU A 223 2.02 -21.67 -8.21
N THR A 224 1.41 -22.06 -9.32
CA THR A 224 0.05 -21.63 -9.72
C THR A 224 -1.00 -21.90 -8.65
N THR A 225 -1.00 -23.10 -8.05
CA THR A 225 -1.98 -23.50 -7.04
C THR A 225 -1.88 -22.63 -5.78
N LEU A 226 -0.66 -22.48 -5.26
CA LEU A 226 -0.39 -21.65 -4.09
C LEU A 226 -0.76 -20.18 -4.36
N SER A 227 -0.40 -19.66 -5.52
CA SER A 227 -0.70 -18.28 -5.91
C SER A 227 -2.22 -18.02 -5.93
N ALA A 228 -3.00 -18.97 -6.43
CA ALA A 228 -4.46 -18.89 -6.42
C ALA A 228 -5.04 -18.93 -4.99
N GLN A 229 -4.57 -19.86 -4.15
CA GLN A 229 -5.04 -19.96 -2.76
C GLN A 229 -4.75 -18.69 -1.95
N LEU A 230 -3.56 -18.10 -2.11
CA LEU A 230 -3.23 -16.83 -1.48
C LEU A 230 -4.14 -15.71 -1.99
N LYS A 231 -4.48 -15.73 -3.28
CA LYS A 231 -5.39 -14.73 -3.84
C LYS A 231 -6.80 -14.86 -3.30
N ASP A 232 -7.30 -16.09 -3.15
CA ASP A 232 -8.60 -16.36 -2.52
C ASP A 232 -8.64 -15.84 -1.08
N VAL A 233 -7.55 -16.00 -0.32
CA VAL A 233 -7.44 -15.43 1.03
C VAL A 233 -7.46 -13.90 0.99
N GLU A 234 -6.70 -13.27 0.08
CA GLU A 234 -6.72 -11.80 -0.08
C GLU A 234 -8.13 -11.28 -0.39
N LEU A 235 -8.82 -11.92 -1.33
CA LEU A 235 -10.20 -11.56 -1.70
C LEU A 235 -11.18 -11.81 -0.55
N GLY A 236 -11.00 -12.90 0.20
CA GLY A 236 -11.78 -13.20 1.40
C GLY A 236 -11.59 -12.14 2.49
N ILE A 237 -10.37 -11.65 2.71
CA ILE A 237 -10.11 -10.54 3.62
C ILE A 237 -10.85 -9.30 3.13
N ARG A 238 -10.77 -8.96 1.83
CA ARG A 238 -11.49 -7.82 1.23
C ARG A 238 -13.01 -7.92 1.35
N ALA A 239 -13.56 -9.13 1.26
CA ALA A 239 -15.00 -9.37 1.40
C ALA A 239 -15.48 -9.38 2.86
N SER A 240 -14.58 -9.49 3.85
CA SER A 240 -14.93 -9.68 5.26
C SER A 240 -15.53 -8.45 5.97
N ALA A 241 -15.59 -7.29 5.29
CA ALA A 241 -16.24 -6.08 5.82
C ALA A 241 -17.25 -5.48 4.83
N PRO A 242 -18.44 -6.08 4.71
CA PRO A 242 -19.46 -5.64 3.74
C PRO A 242 -20.09 -4.28 4.07
N THR A 243 -20.02 -3.83 5.34
CA THR A 243 -20.54 -2.54 5.77
C THR A 243 -19.48 -1.81 6.59
N MET A 244 -18.86 -0.80 5.98
CA MET A 244 -17.99 0.14 6.68
C MET A 244 -18.73 1.48 6.76
N HIS A 245 -18.87 2.02 7.96
CA HIS A 245 -19.67 3.23 8.21
C HIS A 245 -18.81 4.47 8.46
N SER A 246 -17.50 4.29 8.67
CA SER A 246 -16.56 5.38 8.92
C SER A 246 -15.31 5.26 8.05
N GLN A 247 -14.64 6.39 7.81
CA GLN A 247 -13.36 6.40 7.10
C GLN A 247 -12.27 5.63 7.89
N GLU A 248 -12.32 5.67 9.22
CA GLU A 248 -11.39 4.95 10.09
C GLU A 248 -11.49 3.42 9.90
N GLU A 249 -12.71 2.89 9.76
CA GLU A 249 -12.92 1.48 9.45
C GLU A 249 -12.31 1.12 8.08
N VAL A 250 -12.55 1.95 7.06
CA VAL A 250 -11.97 1.76 5.71
C VAL A 250 -10.44 1.73 5.78
N ASP A 251 -9.84 2.68 6.49
CA ASP A 251 -8.38 2.76 6.64
C ASP A 251 -7.82 1.55 7.41
N ALA A 252 -8.50 1.11 8.47
CA ALA A 252 -8.13 -0.08 9.24
C ALA A 252 -8.22 -1.36 8.39
N HIS A 253 -9.23 -1.48 7.53
CA HIS A 253 -9.36 -2.59 6.60
C HIS A 253 -8.27 -2.58 5.54
N THR A 254 -8.01 -1.41 4.94
CA THR A 254 -6.90 -1.24 3.99
C THR A 254 -5.58 -1.63 4.63
N ALA A 255 -5.32 -1.20 5.87
CA ALA A 255 -4.13 -1.58 6.63
C ALA A 255 -4.04 -3.10 6.87
N LYS A 256 -5.17 -3.76 7.19
CA LYS A 256 -5.24 -5.23 7.35
C LYS A 256 -4.83 -5.97 6.08
N VAL A 257 -5.36 -5.56 4.92
CA VAL A 257 -5.02 -6.18 3.62
C VAL A 257 -3.54 -5.97 3.30
N VAL A 258 -3.05 -4.74 3.42
CA VAL A 258 -1.64 -4.42 3.16
C VAL A 258 -0.73 -5.22 4.08
N SER A 259 -1.00 -5.23 5.39
CA SER A 259 -0.21 -5.95 6.38
C SER A 259 -0.16 -7.44 6.07
N TRP A 260 -1.31 -8.05 5.73
CA TRP A 260 -1.36 -9.45 5.34
C TRP A 260 -0.45 -9.73 4.13
N ARG A 261 -0.58 -8.93 3.05
CA ARG A 261 0.25 -9.11 1.84
C ARG A 261 1.75 -8.99 2.13
N MET A 262 2.15 -7.97 2.90
CA MET A 262 3.56 -7.74 3.23
C MET A 262 4.15 -8.89 4.05
N THR A 263 3.48 -9.27 5.15
CA THR A 263 3.95 -10.37 5.99
C THR A 263 3.99 -11.70 5.22
N THR A 264 2.99 -11.96 4.37
CA THR A 264 2.98 -13.15 3.51
C THR A 264 4.12 -13.14 2.50
N LEU A 265 4.42 -12.02 1.84
CA LEU A 265 5.53 -11.93 0.89
C LEU A 265 6.89 -12.10 1.57
N ASP A 266 7.09 -11.49 2.73
CA ASP A 266 8.34 -11.64 3.50
C ASP A 266 8.54 -13.10 3.91
N GLY A 267 7.47 -13.79 4.33
CA GLY A 267 7.50 -15.23 4.60
C GLY A 267 7.75 -16.12 3.37
N LEU A 268 7.46 -15.62 2.16
CA LEU A 268 7.66 -16.34 0.89
C LEU A 268 8.97 -15.97 0.19
N GLN A 269 9.81 -15.11 0.76
CA GLN A 269 10.99 -14.56 0.09
C GLN A 269 11.90 -15.66 -0.49
N GLN A 270 12.16 -16.74 0.26
CA GLN A 270 12.98 -17.86 -0.22
C GLN A 270 12.39 -18.53 -1.48
N ARG A 271 11.06 -18.67 -1.55
CA ARG A 271 10.37 -19.25 -2.72
C ARG A 271 10.36 -18.29 -3.91
N LEU A 272 10.26 -16.99 -3.65
CA LEU A 272 10.29 -15.94 -4.66
C LEU A 272 11.70 -15.69 -5.23
N THR A 273 12.75 -16.19 -4.57
CA THR A 273 14.14 -16.13 -5.05
C THR A 273 14.66 -17.47 -5.57
N ALA A 274 13.84 -18.52 -5.54
CA ALA A 274 14.26 -19.87 -5.95
C ALA A 274 14.47 -19.96 -7.47
N ALA A 275 15.36 -20.86 -7.90
CA ALA A 275 15.51 -21.24 -9.30
C ALA A 275 14.23 -21.97 -9.76
N GLY A 276 13.36 -21.30 -10.50
CA GLY A 276 12.05 -21.84 -10.93
C GLY A 276 10.95 -20.76 -11.10
N THR A 277 11.18 -19.56 -10.59
CA THR A 277 10.24 -18.42 -10.71
C THR A 277 9.93 -18.05 -12.15
N THR A 278 10.94 -18.06 -13.02
CA THR A 278 10.78 -17.80 -14.46
C THR A 278 9.91 -18.86 -15.15
N GLU A 279 10.03 -20.13 -14.75
CA GLU A 279 9.23 -21.23 -15.31
C GLU A 279 7.76 -21.12 -14.89
N ASN A 280 7.49 -20.82 -13.61
CA ASN A 280 6.14 -20.56 -13.11
C ASN A 280 5.45 -19.45 -13.90
N ARG A 281 6.17 -18.34 -14.10
CA ARG A 281 5.67 -17.19 -14.86
C ARG A 281 5.38 -17.57 -16.31
N GLN A 282 6.27 -18.31 -16.96
CA GLN A 282 6.07 -18.73 -18.35
C GLN A 282 4.89 -19.69 -18.48
N LEU A 283 4.72 -20.62 -17.54
CA LEU A 283 3.58 -21.55 -17.52
C LEU A 283 2.26 -20.79 -17.37
N LEU A 284 2.21 -19.81 -16.48
CA LEU A 284 1.05 -18.93 -16.31
C LEU A 284 0.72 -18.18 -17.61
N ILE A 285 1.73 -17.56 -18.24
CA ILE A 285 1.55 -16.83 -19.51
C ILE A 285 0.99 -17.77 -20.59
N THR A 286 1.62 -18.91 -20.84
CA THR A 286 1.19 -19.87 -21.87
C THR A 286 -0.25 -20.34 -21.61
N LYS A 287 -0.57 -20.71 -20.37
CA LYS A 287 -1.92 -21.18 -19.99
C LYS A 287 -2.96 -20.08 -20.14
N ALA A 288 -2.67 -18.87 -19.67
CA ALA A 288 -3.58 -17.74 -19.74
C ALA A 288 -3.81 -17.29 -21.20
N THR A 289 -2.78 -17.28 -22.05
CA THR A 289 -2.89 -17.00 -23.48
C THR A 289 -3.82 -18.00 -24.18
N SER A 290 -3.63 -19.29 -23.91
CA SER A 290 -4.50 -20.35 -24.46
C SER A 290 -5.95 -20.17 -24.01
N ASN A 291 -6.18 -19.92 -22.72
CA ASN A 291 -7.52 -19.74 -22.16
C ASN A 291 -8.23 -18.48 -22.70
N LEU A 292 -7.52 -17.35 -22.82
CA LEU A 292 -8.09 -16.12 -23.39
C LEU A 292 -8.41 -16.30 -24.87
N THR A 293 -7.51 -16.94 -25.63
CA THR A 293 -7.73 -17.25 -27.05
C THR A 293 -8.97 -18.14 -27.21
N ALA A 294 -9.07 -19.20 -26.43
CA ALA A 294 -10.22 -20.10 -26.45
C ALA A 294 -11.53 -19.39 -26.08
N CYS A 295 -11.51 -18.52 -25.07
CA CYS A 295 -12.65 -17.68 -24.67
C CYS A 295 -13.14 -16.81 -25.84
N LEU A 296 -12.23 -16.14 -26.55
CA LEU A 296 -12.59 -15.33 -27.72
C LEU A 296 -13.13 -16.18 -28.86
N TYR A 297 -12.51 -17.33 -29.16
CA TYR A 297 -12.94 -18.21 -30.25
C TYR A 297 -14.34 -18.81 -30.06
N GLN A 298 -14.88 -18.84 -28.83
CA GLN A 298 -16.27 -19.21 -28.59
C GLN A 298 -17.26 -18.21 -29.19
N HIS A 299 -16.85 -16.96 -29.39
CA HIS A 299 -17.69 -15.85 -29.85
C HIS A 299 -17.30 -15.31 -31.22
N LEU A 300 -16.16 -15.73 -31.77
CA LEU A 300 -15.69 -15.35 -33.10
C LEU A 300 -16.09 -16.35 -34.19
N SER A 301 -15.99 -15.89 -35.43
CA SER A 301 -16.23 -16.65 -36.65
C SER A 301 -15.26 -17.83 -36.78
N ASN A 302 -15.65 -18.84 -37.56
CA ASN A 302 -14.84 -20.02 -37.83
C ASN A 302 -14.56 -20.10 -39.35
N PRO A 303 -13.29 -20.00 -39.81
CA PRO A 303 -12.04 -19.96 -39.03
C PRO A 303 -11.82 -18.64 -38.28
N PRO A 304 -11.08 -18.64 -37.16
CA PRO A 304 -10.78 -17.42 -36.41
C PRO A 304 -9.88 -16.45 -37.20
N PRO A 305 -9.95 -15.14 -36.90
CA PRO A 305 -9.09 -14.13 -37.53
C PRO A 305 -7.60 -14.38 -37.25
N HIS A 306 -6.76 -14.07 -38.22
CA HIS A 306 -5.31 -14.16 -38.05
C HIS A 306 -4.80 -13.18 -36.98
N GLY A 307 -3.79 -13.59 -36.21
CA GLY A 307 -3.11 -12.71 -35.25
C GLY A 307 -3.81 -12.53 -33.89
N VAL A 308 -4.95 -13.18 -33.65
CA VAL A 308 -5.62 -13.18 -32.34
C VAL A 308 -4.69 -13.75 -31.26
N GLU A 309 -4.09 -14.91 -31.50
CA GLU A 309 -3.21 -15.58 -30.54
C GLU A 309 -2.02 -14.70 -30.10
N GLY A 310 -1.29 -14.11 -31.04
CA GLY A 310 -0.17 -13.20 -30.72
C GLY A 310 -0.61 -11.96 -29.95
N SER A 311 -1.78 -11.40 -30.28
CA SER A 311 -2.36 -10.26 -29.55
C SER A 311 -2.77 -10.64 -28.13
N THR A 312 -3.37 -11.81 -27.94
CA THR A 312 -3.73 -12.32 -26.61
C THR A 312 -2.48 -12.61 -25.75
N SER A 313 -1.40 -13.14 -26.34
CA SER A 313 -0.12 -13.32 -25.63
C SER A 313 0.42 -11.99 -25.12
N THR A 314 0.43 -10.97 -25.97
CA THR A 314 0.89 -9.62 -25.61
C THR A 314 0.06 -9.04 -24.46
N ILE A 315 -1.26 -9.19 -24.49
CA ILE A 315 -2.17 -8.73 -23.43
C ILE A 315 -1.89 -9.46 -22.11
N VAL A 316 -1.73 -10.78 -22.16
CA VAL A 316 -1.44 -11.62 -20.99
C VAL A 316 -0.07 -11.28 -20.39
N GLU A 317 0.97 -11.09 -21.20
CA GLU A 317 2.30 -10.70 -20.73
C GLU A 317 2.28 -9.34 -20.01
N LEU A 318 1.55 -8.36 -20.55
CA LEU A 318 1.35 -7.06 -19.91
C LEU A 318 0.62 -7.19 -18.56
N ALA A 319 -0.45 -7.97 -18.52
CA ALA A 319 -1.21 -8.20 -17.29
C ALA A 319 -0.37 -8.94 -16.23
N VAL A 320 0.36 -9.98 -16.62
CA VAL A 320 1.26 -10.73 -15.71
C VAL A 320 2.38 -9.84 -15.17
N SER A 321 2.94 -8.95 -16.00
CA SER A 321 3.94 -7.97 -15.56
C SER A 321 3.39 -6.99 -14.51
N ILE A 322 2.14 -6.56 -14.65
CA ILE A 322 1.45 -5.75 -13.64
C ILE A 322 1.22 -6.57 -12.36
N ALA A 323 0.70 -7.79 -12.47
CA ALA A 323 0.41 -8.68 -11.35
C ALA A 323 1.66 -9.01 -10.50
N ALA A 324 2.86 -9.01 -11.10
CA ALA A 324 4.13 -9.21 -10.39
C ALA A 324 4.49 -8.10 -9.38
N ASN A 325 3.79 -6.96 -9.43
CA ASN A 325 4.09 -5.78 -8.61
C ASN A 325 2.98 -5.44 -7.62
N LEU A 326 1.70 -5.75 -7.94
CA LEU A 326 0.56 -5.45 -7.06
C LEU A 326 0.73 -5.96 -5.62
N PRO A 327 1.18 -7.21 -5.36
CA PRO A 327 1.36 -7.69 -3.99
C PRO A 327 2.47 -6.98 -3.23
N LYS A 328 3.48 -6.44 -3.94
CA LYS A 328 4.68 -5.82 -3.36
C LYS A 328 4.44 -4.38 -2.91
N GLU A 329 3.25 -3.84 -3.18
CA GLU A 329 2.89 -2.51 -2.74
C GLU A 329 2.52 -2.48 -1.26
N SER A 330 3.17 -1.58 -0.53
CA SER A 330 2.73 -1.14 0.80
C SER A 330 1.47 -0.28 0.78
N ARG A 331 0.90 -0.05 -0.40
CA ARG A 331 -0.35 0.69 -0.62
C ARG A 331 -1.41 -0.26 -1.16
N ASP A 332 -2.67 -0.01 -0.85
CA ASP A 332 -3.75 -0.80 -1.42
C ASP A 332 -4.13 -0.29 -2.81
N VAL A 333 -3.38 -0.76 -3.81
CA VAL A 333 -3.70 -0.58 -5.23
C VAL A 333 -4.85 -1.52 -5.58
N SER A 334 -6.01 -0.95 -5.88
CA SER A 334 -7.25 -1.66 -6.19
C SER A 334 -7.57 -1.54 -7.68
N VAL A 335 -7.91 -2.68 -8.29
CA VAL A 335 -8.31 -2.79 -9.69
C VAL A 335 -9.77 -3.26 -9.71
N THR A 336 -10.65 -2.47 -10.33
CA THR A 336 -12.10 -2.75 -10.33
C THR A 336 -12.65 -2.66 -11.76
N TYR A 337 -13.62 -3.52 -12.10
CA TYR A 337 -14.36 -3.46 -13.35
C TYR A 337 -15.83 -3.10 -13.06
N PRO A 338 -16.35 -1.95 -13.55
CA PRO A 338 -17.77 -1.63 -13.44
C PRO A 338 -18.63 -2.59 -14.25
N MET A 339 -19.63 -3.20 -13.61
CA MET A 339 -20.54 -4.15 -14.24
C MET A 339 -21.73 -3.44 -14.91
N PRO A 340 -22.33 -4.06 -15.94
CA PRO A 340 -23.61 -3.59 -16.48
C PRO A 340 -24.67 -3.45 -15.38
N GLY A 341 -25.32 -2.30 -15.33
CA GLY A 341 -26.34 -1.93 -14.34
C GLY A 341 -25.79 -1.20 -13.11
N ASP A 342 -24.48 -1.16 -12.89
CA ASP A 342 -23.88 -0.43 -11.76
C ASP A 342 -24.24 1.06 -11.82
N VAL A 343 -24.35 1.69 -10.65
CA VAL A 343 -24.54 3.15 -10.58
C VAL A 343 -23.27 3.82 -11.09
N LEU A 344 -23.42 4.82 -11.97
CA LEU A 344 -22.32 5.60 -12.48
C LEU A 344 -21.63 6.34 -11.32
N GLN A 345 -20.34 6.10 -11.15
CA GLN A 345 -19.51 6.73 -10.13
C GLN A 345 -18.49 7.67 -10.79
N PRO A 346 -18.76 9.00 -10.88
CA PRO A 346 -17.90 9.92 -11.64
C PRO A 346 -16.45 10.04 -11.14
N HIS A 347 -16.19 9.61 -9.91
CA HIS A 347 -14.85 9.58 -9.34
C HIS A 347 -14.01 8.41 -9.88
N LEU A 348 -14.61 7.25 -10.15
CA LEU A 348 -13.94 6.05 -10.66
C LEU A 348 -14.21 5.77 -12.14
N MET A 349 -15.20 6.42 -12.73
CA MET A 349 -15.67 6.15 -14.09
C MET A 349 -15.65 7.41 -14.94
N GLU A 350 -15.34 7.25 -16.22
CA GLU A 350 -15.40 8.31 -17.24
C GLU A 350 -16.29 7.83 -18.39
N VAL A 351 -17.28 8.64 -18.77
CA VAL A 351 -18.19 8.30 -19.86
C VAL A 351 -17.48 8.51 -21.20
N GLU A 352 -17.44 7.47 -22.03
CA GLU A 352 -16.85 7.49 -23.36
C GLU A 352 -17.55 8.50 -24.27
N LYS A 353 -16.78 9.43 -24.85
CA LYS A 353 -17.30 10.51 -25.70
C LYS A 353 -17.99 9.99 -26.95
N ALA A 354 -17.49 8.87 -27.48
CA ALA A 354 -18.07 8.22 -28.63
C ALA A 354 -19.20 7.30 -28.14
N GLY A 355 -20.44 7.77 -28.29
CA GLY A 355 -21.64 7.04 -27.90
C GLY A 355 -21.82 5.74 -28.67
N LEU A 356 -22.64 4.85 -28.11
CA LEU A 356 -23.07 3.61 -28.75
C LEU A 356 -24.50 3.75 -29.29
N PRO A 357 -24.90 2.93 -30.28
CA PRO A 357 -26.29 2.88 -30.74
C PRO A 357 -27.25 2.63 -29.58
N ALA A 358 -28.42 3.27 -29.61
CA ALA A 358 -29.46 3.11 -28.59
C ALA A 358 -29.97 1.66 -28.52
N LEU A 359 -30.31 1.20 -27.32
CA LEU A 359 -30.86 -0.13 -27.10
C LEU A 359 -32.34 -0.21 -27.55
N GLU A 360 -32.75 -1.37 -28.05
CA GLU A 360 -34.15 -1.63 -28.38
C GLU A 360 -34.97 -1.62 -27.09
N GLY A 361 -35.89 -0.65 -26.96
CA GLY A 361 -36.62 -0.35 -25.73
C GLY A 361 -36.42 1.08 -25.19
N GLN A 362 -35.37 1.79 -25.63
CA GLN A 362 -35.11 3.19 -25.27
C GLN A 362 -35.65 4.20 -26.31
N LYS A 363 -36.15 3.71 -27.45
CA LYS A 363 -36.65 4.51 -28.59
C LYS A 363 -37.98 5.26 -28.34
N THR A 364 -38.55 5.25 -27.14
CA THR A 364 -39.92 5.73 -26.85
C THR A 364 -40.00 7.03 -26.03
N LYS A 365 -39.01 7.95 -26.10
CA LYS A 365 -39.09 9.22 -25.34
C LYS A 365 -38.68 10.51 -26.05
N THR A 366 -38.49 10.55 -27.37
CA THR A 366 -38.08 11.81 -28.03
C THR A 366 -39.04 12.34 -29.09
N GLU A 367 -40.18 11.70 -29.36
CA GLU A 367 -41.21 12.29 -30.23
C GLU A 367 -42.60 12.04 -29.64
N GLY A 368 -43.30 13.14 -29.29
CA GLY A 368 -44.76 13.15 -29.20
C GLY A 368 -45.39 13.06 -27.81
N ASP A 369 -45.70 14.24 -27.28
CA ASP A 369 -46.98 14.59 -26.64
C ASP A 369 -47.24 14.30 -25.14
N ALA A 370 -47.95 15.26 -24.56
CA ALA A 370 -48.27 15.42 -23.14
C ALA A 370 -49.46 14.54 -22.70
N GLU A 371 -49.34 13.90 -21.52
CA GLU A 371 -50.27 13.97 -20.37
C GLU A 371 -50.19 12.74 -19.43
N ALA A 372 -49.97 13.07 -18.16
CA ALA A 372 -50.44 12.47 -16.90
C ALA A 372 -50.62 10.94 -16.69
N GLU A 373 -49.73 10.45 -15.81
CA GLU A 373 -49.96 9.61 -14.62
C GLU A 373 -49.86 8.06 -14.62
N LYS A 374 -48.88 7.63 -13.79
CA LYS A 374 -48.72 6.40 -12.97
C LYS A 374 -48.34 5.08 -13.65
N LYS A 375 -47.03 4.78 -13.61
CA LYS A 375 -46.44 3.74 -12.74
C LYS A 375 -44.90 3.84 -12.72
N GLU A 376 -44.33 3.30 -11.65
CA GLU A 376 -43.00 3.57 -11.09
C GLU A 376 -41.78 3.32 -12.01
N SER A 377 -40.74 4.14 -11.76
CA SER A 377 -39.30 3.86 -11.88
C SER A 377 -38.66 3.64 -13.26
N PHE A 378 -38.61 4.63 -14.15
CA PHE A 378 -37.62 4.64 -15.27
C PHE A 378 -37.12 6.05 -15.64
N SER A 379 -36.66 6.82 -14.65
CA SER A 379 -35.92 8.08 -14.86
C SER A 379 -34.45 8.00 -14.45
N SER A 380 -33.90 6.79 -14.25
CA SER A 380 -32.56 6.58 -13.67
C SER A 380 -31.56 5.88 -14.63
N ASP A 381 -31.94 5.50 -15.84
CA ASP A 381 -31.06 4.67 -16.69
C ASP A 381 -29.80 5.42 -17.14
N ALA A 382 -29.89 6.74 -17.39
CA ALA A 382 -28.73 7.57 -17.73
C ALA A 382 -27.67 7.65 -16.60
N SER A 383 -28.02 7.27 -15.36
CA SER A 383 -27.08 7.19 -14.23
C SER A 383 -26.55 5.78 -14.00
N ARG A 384 -26.77 4.85 -14.94
CA ARG A 384 -26.30 3.46 -14.84
C ARG A 384 -25.33 3.12 -15.96
N VAL A 385 -24.35 2.28 -15.62
CA VAL A 385 -23.38 1.75 -16.56
C VAL A 385 -24.05 0.75 -17.48
N ARG A 386 -23.91 0.92 -18.79
CA ARG A 386 -24.26 -0.07 -19.79
C ARG A 386 -23.23 -1.19 -19.83
N PHE A 387 -21.96 -0.84 -19.99
CA PHE A 387 -20.81 -1.70 -19.69
C PHE A 387 -19.51 -0.88 -19.73
N ALA A 388 -18.46 -1.38 -19.09
CA ALA A 388 -17.14 -0.76 -19.09
C ALA A 388 -16.26 -1.30 -20.22
N ALA A 389 -15.47 -0.42 -20.84
CA ALA A 389 -14.48 -0.79 -21.83
C ALA A 389 -13.17 -1.26 -21.20
N PHE A 390 -12.85 -0.79 -19.99
CA PHE A 390 -11.62 -1.14 -19.28
C PHE A 390 -11.81 -1.01 -17.76
N LEU A 391 -10.71 -1.15 -17.01
CA LEU A 391 -10.66 -1.21 -15.55
C LEU A 391 -10.47 0.20 -14.95
N ALA A 392 -10.96 0.39 -13.73
CA ALA A 392 -10.59 1.50 -12.86
C ALA A 392 -9.39 1.08 -11.99
N LEU A 393 -8.47 2.01 -11.76
CA LEU A 393 -7.30 1.85 -10.91
C LEU A 393 -7.26 2.96 -9.87
N GLU A 394 -7.21 2.58 -8.60
CA GLU A 394 -7.09 3.53 -7.51
C GLU A 394 -6.12 3.04 -6.44
N VAL A 395 -5.53 3.99 -5.72
CA VAL A 395 -4.88 3.75 -4.44
C VAL A 395 -5.89 4.11 -3.37
N LYS A 396 -6.47 3.10 -2.72
CA LYS A 396 -7.56 3.28 -1.73
C LYS A 396 -7.15 4.29 -0.65
N GLY A 397 -8.06 5.23 -0.37
CA GLY A 397 -7.85 6.31 0.60
C GLY A 397 -6.89 7.42 0.14
N ARG A 398 -6.43 7.41 -1.12
CA ARG A 398 -5.49 8.43 -1.64
C ARG A 398 -5.96 9.07 -2.93
N GLN A 399 -5.96 8.34 -4.04
CA GLN A 399 -6.26 8.89 -5.35
C GLN A 399 -6.65 7.83 -6.38
N VAL A 400 -7.36 8.28 -7.42
CA VAL A 400 -7.66 7.49 -8.61
C VAL A 400 -6.56 7.70 -9.64
N LEU A 401 -5.90 6.63 -10.05
CA LEU A 401 -4.82 6.65 -11.04
C LEU A 401 -5.36 6.57 -12.47
N MET A 402 -6.44 5.81 -12.65
CA MET A 402 -7.13 5.65 -13.93
C MET A 402 -8.62 5.44 -13.70
N LYS A 403 -9.46 6.21 -14.39
CA LYS A 403 -10.90 5.97 -14.40
C LYS A 403 -11.26 4.89 -15.41
N ALA A 404 -12.25 4.07 -15.09
CA ALA A 404 -12.81 3.11 -16.03
C ALA A 404 -13.57 3.86 -17.13
N PRO A 405 -13.22 3.70 -18.42
CA PRO A 405 -14.06 4.16 -19.51
C PRO A 405 -15.34 3.33 -19.57
N VAL A 406 -16.50 3.99 -19.53
CA VAL A 406 -17.82 3.34 -19.52
C VAL A 406 -18.75 3.95 -20.55
N TRP A 407 -19.72 3.15 -21.02
CA TRP A 407 -20.93 3.66 -21.66
C TRP A 407 -22.08 3.58 -20.66
N THR A 408 -23.05 4.47 -20.78
CA THR A 408 -24.25 4.51 -19.93
C THR A 408 -25.47 3.95 -20.66
N LEU A 409 -26.49 3.55 -19.90
CA LEU A 409 -27.78 3.12 -20.44
C LEU A 409 -28.58 4.29 -21.01
#